data_AF-A0A7C4M5X9-F1
#
_entry.id   AF-A0A7C4M5X9-F1
#
_cell.length_a   1.000
_cell.length_b   1.000
_cell.length_c   1.000
_cell.angle_alpha   90.00
_cell.angle_beta   90.00
_cell.angle_gamma   90.00
#
_symmetry.space_group_name_H-M   'P 1'
#
loop_
_entity.id
_entity.type
_entity.pdbx_description
1 polymer ?
#
loop_
_entity_poly.entity_id
_entity_poly.type
_entity_poly.pdbx_seq_one_letter_code
_entity_poly.pdbx_strand_id
1 'polypeptide(L)' 'MTYVTISAKISKELYEKIKKYDIPISKVVRRALEEEVRAAEEEEIKKVFERIGRILERIPSEEITNLIRENREENETAI' A
#
# COMPACT_ATOMS: atom_id res chain seq x y z
N MET A 1 -0.35 -22.91 -1.10
CA MET A 1 0.13 -21.70 -0.40
C MET A 1 1.41 -22.07 0.34
N THR A 2 2.51 -21.37 0.09
CA THR A 2 3.79 -21.60 0.76
C THR A 2 3.88 -20.74 2.01
N TYR A 3 4.23 -21.34 3.15
CA TYR A 3 4.43 -20.60 4.41
C TYR A 3 5.92 -20.56 4.74
N VAL A 4 6.36 -19.45 5.33
CA VAL A 4 7.70 -19.30 5.90
C VAL A 4 7.55 -19.12 7.40
N THR A 5 8.38 -19.83 8.17
CA THR A 5 8.41 -19.71 9.63
C THR A 5 9.37 -18.59 10.02
N ILE A 6 8.88 -17.67 10.84
CA ILE A 6 9.70 -16.61 11.46
C ILE A 6 9.85 -16.89 12.96
N SER A 7 10.98 -16.47 13.54
CA SER A 7 11.27 -16.59 14.97
C SER A 7 11.36 -15.21 15.60
N ALA A 8 10.57 -14.94 16.65
CA ALA A 8 10.63 -13.70 17.39
C ALA A 8 10.77 -13.99 18.90
N LYS A 9 11.70 -13.30 19.56
CA LYS A 9 11.88 -13.40 21.01
C LYS A 9 10.97 -12.39 21.71
N ILE A 10 10.35 -12.82 22.81
CA ILE A 10 9.54 -11.98 23.68
C ILE A 10 9.96 -12.18 25.13
N SER A 11 9.60 -11.24 26.01
CA SER A 11 9.84 -11.41 27.44
C SER A 11 9.01 -12.56 28.01
N LYS A 12 9.54 -13.22 29.05
CA LYS A 12 8.84 -14.31 29.73
C LYS A 12 7.52 -13.83 30.34
N GLU A 13 7.50 -12.64 30.92
CA GLU A 13 6.30 -12.03 31.48
C GLU A 13 5.19 -11.83 30.44
N LEU A 14 5.55 -11.39 29.23
CA LEU A 14 4.59 -11.22 28.14
C LEU A 14 4.02 -12.57 27.71
N TYR A 15 4.87 -13.59 27.58
CA TYR A 15 4.43 -14.95 27.26
C TYR A 15 3.47 -15.53 28.30
N GLU A 16 3.74 -15.29 29.60
CA GLU A 16 2.86 -15.70 30.69
C GLU A 16 1.49 -15.00 30.63
N LYS A 17 1.47 -13.69 30.32
CA LYS A 17 0.22 -12.95 30.10
C LYS A 17 -0.56 -13.49 28.91
N ILE A 18 0.10 -13.70 27.77
CA ILE A 18 -0.52 -14.28 26.55
C ILE A 18 -1.17 -15.62 26.87
N LYS A 19 -0.49 -16.50 27.61
CA LYS A 19 -1.04 -17.79 28.06
C LYS A 19 -2.22 -17.60 29.01
N LYS A 20 -2.10 -16.72 30.01
CA LYS A 20 -3.16 -16.46 30.99
C LYS A 20 -4.46 -16.00 30.33
N TYR A 21 -4.36 -15.23 29.24
CA TYR A 21 -5.50 -14.68 28.53
C TYR A 21 -5.87 -15.44 27.24
N ASP A 22 -5.27 -16.61 27.01
CA ASP A 22 -5.50 -17.46 25.83
C ASP A 22 -5.41 -16.71 24.49
N ILE A 23 -4.40 -15.85 24.36
CA ILE A 23 -4.22 -15.00 23.17
C ILE A 23 -3.58 -15.82 22.04
N PRO A 24 -4.19 -15.90 20.84
CA PRO A 24 -3.67 -16.70 19.72
C PRO A 24 -2.51 -15.99 19.02
N ILE A 25 -1.27 -16.29 19.44
CA ILE A 25 -0.02 -15.67 18.95
C ILE A 25 0.04 -15.63 17.43
N SER A 26 -0.14 -16.76 16.75
CA SER A 26 0.01 -16.84 15.29
C SER A 26 -0.98 -15.96 14.54
N LYS A 27 -2.21 -15.82 15.06
CA LYS A 27 -3.23 -14.95 14.45
C LYS A 27 -2.88 -13.48 14.63
N VAL A 28 -2.41 -13.11 15.83
CA VAL A 28 -2.00 -11.74 16.14
C VAL A 28 -0.79 -11.33 15.30
N VAL A 29 0.26 -12.15 15.29
CA VAL A 29 1.49 -11.84 14.54
C VAL A 29 1.22 -11.78 13.04
N ARG A 30 0.45 -12.72 12.49
CA ARG A 30 0.10 -12.70 11.07
C ARG A 30 -0.66 -11.43 10.69
N ARG A 31 -1.70 -11.09 11.46
CA ARG A 31 -2.50 -9.88 11.22
C ARG A 31 -1.63 -8.62 11.27
N ALA A 32 -0.78 -8.50 12.30
CA ALA A 32 0.10 -7.36 12.45
C ALA A 32 1.06 -7.19 11.27
N LEU A 33 1.64 -8.29 10.78
CA LEU A 33 2.51 -8.26 9.61
C LEU A 33 1.76 -7.90 8.32
N GLU A 34 0.56 -8.46 8.12
CA GLU A 34 -0.28 -8.14 6.95
C GLU A 34 -0.72 -6.66 6.95
N GLU A 35 -1.09 -6.12 8.11
CA GLU A 35 -1.46 -4.71 8.27
C GLU A 35 -0.27 -3.78 8.02
N GLU A 36 0.91 -4.10 8.56
CA GLU A 36 2.13 -3.30 8.36
C GLU A 36 2.57 -3.29 6.89
N VAL A 37 2.53 -4.45 6.22
CA VAL A 37 2.85 -4.55 4.79
C VAL A 37 1.86 -3.73 3.96
N ARG A 38 0.56 -3.85 4.23
CA ARG A 38 -0.46 -3.06 3.52
C ARG A 38 -0.22 -1.56 3.69
N ALA A 39 0.09 -1.11 4.90
CA ALA A 39 0.39 0.29 5.17
C ALA A 39 1.63 0.77 4.39
N ALA A 40 2.67 -0.07 4.30
CA ALA A 40 3.86 0.23 3.52
C ALA A 40 3.56 0.32 2.00
N GLU A 41 2.75 -0.59 1.47
CA GLU A 41 2.31 -0.57 0.06
C GLU A 41 1.49 0.69 -0.26
N GLU A 42 0.56 1.08 0.62
CA GLU A 42 -0.21 2.32 0.47
C GLU A 42 0.68 3.57 0.48
N GLU A 43 1.69 3.60 1.34
CA GLU A 43 2.65 4.69 1.43
C GLU A 43 3.54 4.78 0.18
N GLU A 44 3.93 3.65 -0.40
CA GLU A 44 4.64 3.61 -1.67
C GLU A 44 3.80 4.21 -2.80
N ILE A 45 2.53 3.81 -2.90
CA ILE A 45 1.59 4.36 -3.90
C ILE A 45 1.46 5.87 -3.74
N LYS A 46 1.26 6.37 -2.50
CA LYS A 46 1.18 7.82 -2.24
C LYS A 46 2.42 8.56 -2.71
N LYS A 47 3.61 8.05 -2.42
CA LYS A 47 4.88 8.65 -2.86
C LYS A 47 5.01 8.71 -4.38
N VAL A 48 4.52 7.70 -5.09
CA VAL A 48 4.47 7.71 -6.55
C VAL A 48 3.53 8.79 -7.06
N PHE A 49 2.31 8.87 -6.52
CA PHE A 49 1.35 9.91 -6.87
C PHE A 49 1.85 11.31 -6.57
N GLU A 50 2.50 11.55 -5.44
CA GLU A 50 3.13 12.84 -5.12
C GLU A 50 4.25 13.21 -6.08
N ARG A 51 5.02 12.22 -6.54
CA ARG A 51 6.08 12.45 -7.54
C ARG A 51 5.47 12.84 -8.88
N ILE A 52 4.43 12.14 -9.32
CA ILE A 52 3.71 12.44 -10.56
C ILE A 52 3.02 13.81 -10.46
N GLY A 53 2.33 14.10 -9.35
CA GLY A 53 1.67 15.37 -9.10
C GLY A 53 2.63 16.55 -9.22
N ARG A 54 3.83 16.47 -8.62
CA ARG A 54 4.88 17.50 -8.75
C ARG A 54 5.38 17.71 -10.19
N ILE A 55 5.34 16.67 -11.03
CA ILE A 55 5.67 16.79 -12.45
C ILE A 55 4.52 17.47 -13.19
N LEU A 56 3.28 17.03 -12.93
CA LEU A 56 2.07 17.56 -13.56
C LEU A 56 1.77 19.01 -13.17
N GLU A 57 2.09 19.44 -11.95
CA GLU A 57 1.96 20.85 -11.51
C GLU A 57 2.77 21.83 -12.37
N ARG A 58 3.82 21.35 -13.06
CA ARG A 58 4.61 22.18 -13.97
C ARG A 58 3.95 22.37 -15.34
N ILE A 59 2.88 21.64 -15.63
CA ILE A 59 2.14 21.69 -16.88
C ILE A 59 0.84 22.50 -16.64
N PRO A 60 0.56 23.54 -17.43
CA PRO A 60 -0.69 24.28 -17.34
C PRO A 60 -1.92 23.38 -17.52
N SER A 61 -2.95 23.60 -16.70
CA SER A 61 -4.18 22.80 -16.70
C SER A 61 -4.90 22.78 -18.06
N GLU A 62 -4.83 23.88 -18.80
CA GLU A 62 -5.41 24.01 -20.15
C GLU A 62 -4.71 23.10 -21.16
N GLU A 63 -3.37 22.99 -21.07
CA GLU A 63 -2.57 22.13 -21.96
C GLU A 63 -2.90 20.66 -21.72
N ILE A 64 -3.06 20.25 -20.45
CA ILE A 64 -3.53 18.90 -20.08
C ILE A 64 -4.94 18.63 -20.62
N THR A 65 -5.86 19.60 -20.48
CA THR A 65 -7.25 19.44 -20.90
C THR A 65 -7.37 19.32 -22.42
N ASN A 66 -6.59 20.11 -23.16
CA ASN A 66 -6.54 20.04 -24.62
C ASN A 66 -5.96 18.70 -25.07
N LEU A 67 -4.86 18.24 -24.47
CA LEU A 67 -4.26 16.94 -24.80
C LEU A 67 -5.24 15.77 -24.55
N ILE A 68 -6.00 15.80 -23.45
CA ILE A 68 -7.03 14.79 -23.15
C ILE A 68 -8.18 14.84 -24.16
N ARG A 69 -8.59 16.04 -24.58
CA ARG A 69 -9.66 16.22 -25.58
C ARG A 69 -9.21 15.72 -26.95
N GLU A 70 -8.03 16.11 -27.40
CA GLU A 70 -7.40 15.63 -28.64
C GLU A 70 -7.29 14.10 -28.65
N ASN A 71 -6.80 13.50 -27.57
CA ASN A 71 -6.64 12.04 -27.50
C ASN A 71 -7.98 11.27 -27.51
N ARG A 72 -9.07 11.89 -27.01
CA ARG A 72 -10.43 11.30 -27.12
C ARG A 72 -10.95 11.37 -28.54
N GLU A 73 -10.80 12.51 -29.20
CA GLU A 73 -11.23 12.72 -30.58
C GLU A 73 -10.44 11.82 -31.56
N GLU A 74 -9.14 11.64 -31.35
CA GLU A 74 -8.31 10.71 -32.13
C GLU A 74 -8.79 9.25 -32.00
N ASN A 75 -9.15 8.81 -30.79
CA ASN A 75 -9.65 7.44 -30.56
C ASN A 75 -11.06 7.22 -31.10
N GLU A 76 -11.90 8.26 -31.18
CA GLU A 76 -13.21 8.18 -31.83
C GLU A 76 -13.11 8.12 -33.36
N THR A 77 -12.02 8.62 -33.94
CA THR A 77 -11.77 8.59 -35.40
C THR A 77 -11.15 7.25 -35.85
N ALA A 78 -10.68 6.42 -34.91
CA ALA A 78 -10.04 5.13 -35.17
C ALA A 78 -11.01 3.91 -35.16
N ILE A 79 -12.32 4.13 -35.00
CA ILE A 79 -13.40 3.12 -35.03
C ILE A 79 -14.25 3.31 -36.29
#